data_AF-A0A955CK97-F1
#
_entry.id   AF-A0A955CK97-F1
#
_cell.length_a   1.000
_cell.length_b   1.000
_cell.length_c   1.000
_cell.angle_alpha   90.00
_cell.angle_beta   90.00
_cell.angle_gamma   90.00
#
_symmetry.space_group_name_H-M   'P 1'
#
loop_
_entity.id
_entity.type
_entity.pdbx_description
1 polymer ?
#
loop_
_entity_poly.entity_id
_entity_poly.type
_entity_poly.pdbx_seq_one_letter_code
_entity_poly.pdbx_strand_id
1 'polypeptide(L)'
;QDEKKVNVNDYVQEIERYNRAVKANPAGGEDEFFREVAGRHPEFAAMQDKAAGRTRERGRDLMQFLIDHSEFLDREENKWMKSILEIVRKTSLYFQPQIRTKIMNEGWASYWHETLFMRDDRIAGHEVDFARVNAAVTAMPRVGLNPYALGMRLFYFIEQAANKGRYSQQFLGLLDREQRQAFDLGTGTGQDYIFAVRENLNDFLFVQNFIEQD
;
A
#
# COMPACT_ATOMS: atom_id res chain seq x y z
N GLN A 1 15.19 -36.06 15.68
CA GLN A 1 15.11 -36.19 14.21
C GLN A 1 16.20 -35.25 13.72
N ASP A 2 17.41 -35.78 13.52
CA ASP A 2 18.62 -34.97 13.37
C ASP A 2 18.84 -34.61 11.90
N GLU A 3 18.96 -33.30 11.62
CA GLU A 3 19.48 -32.83 10.35
C GLU A 3 20.90 -33.39 10.18
N LYS A 4 21.09 -34.28 9.21
CA LYS A 4 22.39 -34.87 8.94
C LYS A 4 23.32 -33.75 8.47
N LYS A 5 24.39 -33.47 9.21
CA LYS A 5 25.44 -32.54 8.75
C LYS A 5 26.16 -33.19 7.58
N VAL A 6 25.83 -32.76 6.36
CA VAL A 6 26.46 -33.23 5.12
C VAL A 6 27.64 -32.31 4.78
N ASN A 7 28.71 -32.88 4.22
CA ASN A 7 29.81 -32.08 3.69
C ASN A 7 29.30 -31.23 2.51
N VAL A 8 29.78 -29.99 2.42
CA VAL A 8 29.43 -29.06 1.33
C VAL A 8 29.68 -29.69 -0.04
N ASN A 9 30.76 -30.48 -0.18
CA ASN A 9 31.07 -31.12 -1.45
C ASN A 9 30.01 -32.15 -1.88
N ASP A 10 29.55 -32.98 -0.95
CA ASP A 10 28.53 -34.00 -1.22
C ASP A 10 27.17 -33.34 -1.54
N TYR A 11 26.87 -32.21 -0.89
CA TYR A 11 25.69 -31.41 -1.19
C TYR A 11 25.73 -30.82 -2.60
N VAL A 12 26.88 -30.28 -3.02
CA VAL A 12 27.06 -29.71 -4.36
C VAL A 12 26.96 -30.80 -5.43
N GLN A 13 27.55 -31.98 -5.21
CA GLN A 13 27.43 -33.11 -6.14
C GLN A 13 25.98 -33.52 -6.38
N GLU A 14 25.14 -33.43 -5.34
CA GLU A 14 23.74 -33.81 -5.45
C GLU A 14 22.88 -32.74 -6.15
N ILE A 15 23.22 -31.46 -6.00
CA ILE A 15 22.67 -30.38 -6.83
C ILE A 15 23.05 -30.60 -8.30
N GLU A 16 24.29 -30.96 -8.59
CA GLU A 16 24.73 -31.22 -9.96
C GLU A 16 24.05 -32.46 -10.56
N ARG A 17 23.78 -33.48 -9.75
CA ARG A 17 22.98 -34.65 -10.16
C ARG A 17 21.54 -34.25 -10.50
N TYR A 18 20.89 -33.47 -9.65
CA TYR A 18 19.56 -32.91 -9.90
C TYR A 18 19.52 -32.10 -11.21
N ASN A 19 20.45 -31.14 -11.36
CA ASN A 19 20.52 -30.29 -12.54
C ASN A 19 20.75 -31.10 -13.83
N ARG A 20 21.54 -32.19 -13.76
CA ARG A 20 21.73 -33.11 -14.89
C ARG A 20 20.45 -33.87 -15.25
N ALA A 21 19.69 -34.36 -14.27
CA ALA A 21 18.42 -35.06 -14.50
C ALA A 21 17.39 -34.14 -15.18
N VAL A 22 17.24 -32.92 -14.68
CA VAL A 22 16.34 -31.91 -15.26
C VAL A 22 16.78 -31.49 -16.67
N LYS A 23 18.09 -31.34 -16.91
CA LYS A 23 18.63 -31.01 -18.23
C LYS A 23 18.46 -32.14 -19.25
N ALA A 24 18.52 -33.39 -18.82
CA ALA A 24 18.34 -34.57 -19.67
C ALA A 24 16.86 -34.77 -20.07
N ASN A 25 15.92 -34.46 -19.17
CA ASN A 25 14.48 -34.56 -19.44
C ASN A 25 13.72 -33.37 -18.82
N PRO A 26 13.49 -32.30 -19.58
CA PRO A 26 12.82 -31.09 -19.06
C PRO A 26 11.35 -31.29 -18.63
N ALA A 27 10.67 -32.30 -19.17
CA ALA A 27 9.24 -32.53 -18.91
C ALA A 27 8.95 -33.47 -17.73
N GLY A 28 9.96 -34.20 -17.23
CA GLY A 28 9.75 -35.19 -16.17
C GLY A 28 11.01 -35.66 -15.43
N GLY A 29 12.17 -35.04 -15.68
CA GLY A 29 13.44 -35.37 -15.02
C GLY A 29 13.46 -35.02 -13.52
N GLU A 30 12.63 -34.07 -13.11
CA GLU A 30 12.41 -33.76 -11.69
C GLU A 30 11.69 -34.91 -10.96
N ASP A 31 10.58 -35.39 -11.52
CA ASP A 31 9.82 -36.52 -10.95
C ASP A 31 10.63 -37.81 -10.90
N GLU A 32 11.46 -38.06 -11.92
CA GLU A 32 12.35 -39.22 -11.97
C GLU A 32 13.43 -39.15 -10.88
N PHE A 33 14.06 -37.99 -10.71
CA PHE A 33 15.04 -37.77 -9.65
C PHE A 33 14.43 -38.00 -8.27
N PHE A 34 13.28 -37.39 -7.97
CA PHE A 34 12.66 -37.53 -6.65
C PHE A 34 12.10 -38.94 -6.40
N ARG A 35 11.67 -39.67 -7.45
CA ARG A 35 11.30 -41.09 -7.33
C ARG A 35 12.50 -41.96 -6.96
N GLU A 36 13.66 -41.70 -7.54
CA GLU A 36 14.90 -42.40 -7.20
C GLU A 36 15.36 -42.07 -5.76
N VAL A 37 15.28 -40.80 -5.36
CA VAL A 37 15.61 -40.35 -4.00
C VAL A 37 14.66 -40.96 -2.98
N ALA A 38 13.35 -40.99 -3.24
CA ALA A 38 12.37 -41.64 -2.38
C ALA A 38 12.58 -43.17 -2.26
N GLY A 39 13.11 -43.80 -3.32
CA GLY A 39 13.50 -45.21 -3.28
C GLY A 39 14.74 -45.49 -2.41
N ARG A 40 15.71 -44.57 -2.39
CA ARG A 40 16.91 -44.67 -1.55
C ARG A 40 16.67 -44.22 -0.11
N HIS A 41 15.75 -43.28 0.09
CA HIS A 41 15.41 -42.66 1.37
C HIS A 41 13.89 -42.64 1.54
N PRO A 42 13.27 -43.72 2.05
CA PRO A 42 11.83 -43.79 2.28
C PRO A 42 11.30 -42.68 3.21
N GLU A 43 12.15 -42.19 4.10
CA GLU A 43 11.88 -41.06 5.00
C GLU A 43 11.77 -39.70 4.28
N PHE A 44 12.29 -39.60 3.04
CA PHE A 44 12.35 -38.35 2.29
C PHE A 44 10.96 -37.81 1.94
N ALA A 45 10.03 -38.67 1.51
CA ALA A 45 8.68 -38.26 1.16
C ALA A 45 7.95 -37.60 2.35
N ALA A 46 8.02 -38.23 3.53
CA ALA A 46 7.42 -37.69 4.75
C ALA A 46 8.09 -36.38 5.21
N MET A 47 9.40 -36.22 4.97
CA MET A 47 10.12 -34.98 5.26
C MET A 47 9.78 -33.87 4.26
N GLN A 48 9.64 -34.21 2.98
CA GLN A 48 9.25 -33.29 1.92
C GLN A 48 7.84 -32.75 2.15
N ASP A 49 6.87 -33.60 2.49
CA ASP A 49 5.51 -33.18 2.83
C ASP A 49 5.49 -32.25 4.05
N LYS A 50 6.26 -32.59 5.09
CA LYS A 50 6.41 -31.76 6.29
C LYS A 50 7.11 -30.42 6.00
N ALA A 51 8.02 -30.37 5.03
CA ALA A 51 8.70 -29.15 4.60
C ALA A 51 7.84 -28.30 3.65
N ALA A 52 7.06 -28.93 2.76
CA ALA A 52 6.10 -28.27 1.88
C ALA A 52 4.97 -27.61 2.68
N GLY A 53 4.55 -28.21 3.80
CA GLY A 53 3.64 -27.57 4.77
C GLY A 53 4.26 -26.41 5.55
N ARG A 54 5.58 -26.25 5.52
CA ARG A 54 6.32 -25.10 6.07
C ARG A 54 6.61 -24.08 4.97
N THR A 55 5.58 -23.55 4.33
CA THR A 55 5.73 -22.25 3.67
C THR A 55 6.04 -21.25 4.78
N ARG A 56 7.33 -20.96 5.01
CA ARG A 56 7.74 -19.80 5.81
C ARG A 56 7.17 -18.61 5.05
N GLU A 57 6.02 -18.12 5.45
CA GLU A 57 5.63 -16.76 5.10
C GLU A 57 6.77 -15.88 5.54
N ARG A 58 7.61 -15.45 4.58
CA ARG A 58 8.59 -14.42 4.83
C ARG A 58 7.78 -13.17 5.11
N GLY A 59 7.48 -12.94 6.39
CA GLY A 59 6.82 -11.72 6.82
C GLY A 59 7.59 -10.54 6.25
N ARG A 60 6.90 -9.62 5.58
CA ARG A 60 7.49 -8.38 5.03
C ARG A 60 7.96 -7.41 6.12
N ASP A 61 7.91 -7.82 7.38
CA ASP A 61 8.26 -7.04 8.54
C ASP A 61 9.72 -7.26 8.92
N LEU A 62 10.59 -6.41 8.37
CA LEU A 62 12.02 -6.44 8.64
C LEU A 62 12.33 -6.25 10.14
N MET A 63 11.55 -5.45 10.85
CA MET A 63 11.80 -5.17 12.27
C MET A 63 11.52 -6.41 13.11
N GLN A 64 10.38 -7.08 12.85
CA GLN A 64 10.07 -8.35 13.50
C GLN A 64 11.12 -9.42 13.16
N PHE A 65 11.52 -9.52 11.90
CA PHE A 65 12.56 -10.45 11.46
C PHE A 65 13.87 -10.24 12.22
N LEU A 66 14.32 -9.00 12.39
CA LEU A 66 15.53 -8.68 13.13
C LEU A 66 15.39 -9.04 14.62
N ILE A 67 14.25 -8.74 15.24
CA ILE A 67 13.98 -9.09 16.64
C ILE A 67 14.04 -10.61 16.84
N ASP A 68 13.50 -11.40 15.91
CA ASP A 68 13.35 -12.85 16.05
C ASP A 68 14.60 -13.65 15.68
N HIS A 69 15.47 -13.10 14.82
CA HIS A 69 16.56 -13.87 14.21
C HIS A 69 17.95 -13.25 14.34
N SER A 70 18.11 -12.06 14.93
CA SER A 70 19.42 -11.44 15.06
C SER A 70 20.22 -12.00 16.24
N GLU A 71 21.25 -12.79 15.93
CA GLU A 71 22.25 -13.27 16.90
C GLU A 71 22.96 -12.12 17.64
N PHE A 72 23.05 -10.93 17.02
CA PHE A 72 23.61 -9.74 17.66
C PHE A 72 22.70 -9.21 18.76
N LEU A 73 21.39 -9.18 18.52
CA LEU A 73 20.40 -8.68 19.47
C LEU A 73 20.09 -9.70 20.58
N ASP A 74 20.37 -10.98 20.37
CA ASP A 74 20.19 -12.06 21.35
C ASP A 74 21.27 -12.08 22.44
N ARG A 75 22.37 -11.35 22.27
CA ARG A 75 23.40 -11.21 23.30
C ARG A 75 22.83 -10.48 24.52
N GLU A 76 23.19 -10.92 25.72
CA GLU A 76 22.65 -10.38 26.99
C GLU A 76 22.81 -8.86 27.08
N GLU A 77 23.97 -8.33 26.66
CA GLU A 77 24.28 -6.90 26.67
C GLU A 77 23.42 -6.07 25.70
N ASN A 78 22.80 -6.71 24.70
CA ASN A 78 22.04 -6.06 23.63
C ASN A 78 20.53 -6.28 23.72
N LYS A 79 20.04 -7.07 24.69
CA LYS A 79 18.60 -7.36 24.85
C LYS A 79 17.73 -6.10 24.94
N TRP A 80 18.23 -5.03 25.56
CA TRP A 80 17.51 -3.75 25.64
C TRP A 80 17.18 -3.16 24.26
N MET A 81 18.01 -3.42 23.24
CA MET A 81 17.80 -2.94 21.88
C MET A 81 16.56 -3.58 21.26
N LYS A 82 16.23 -4.84 21.61
CA LYS A 82 14.99 -5.49 21.16
C LYS A 82 13.76 -4.76 21.67
N SER A 83 13.76 -4.34 22.94
CA SER A 83 12.67 -3.55 23.52
C SER A 83 12.48 -2.22 22.78
N ILE A 84 13.58 -1.55 22.40
CA ILE A 84 13.51 -0.32 21.59
C ILE A 84 12.94 -0.59 20.20
N LEU A 85 13.41 -1.63 19.51
CA LEU A 85 12.89 -2.03 18.19
C LEU A 85 11.40 -2.37 18.25
N GLU A 86 10.95 -3.06 19.29
CA GLU A 86 9.53 -3.34 19.50
C GLU A 86 8.69 -2.07 19.67
N ILE A 87 9.17 -1.09 20.45
CA ILE A 87 8.47 0.19 20.63
C ILE A 87 8.38 0.91 19.29
N VAL A 88 9.47 1.00 18.54
CA VAL A 88 9.50 1.64 17.21
C VAL A 88 8.54 0.93 16.26
N ARG A 89 8.56 -0.40 16.22
CA ARG A 89 7.68 -1.21 15.38
C ARG A 89 6.21 -1.00 15.73
N LYS A 90 5.83 -1.12 17.00
CA LYS A 90 4.46 -0.92 17.49
C LYS A 90 3.96 0.49 17.15
N THR A 91 4.81 1.49 17.37
CA THR A 91 4.50 2.90 17.06
C THR A 91 4.31 3.11 15.55
N SER A 92 5.18 2.55 14.72
CA SER A 92 5.05 2.63 13.26
C SER A 92 3.75 2.00 12.77
N LEU A 93 3.43 0.79 13.24
CA LEU A 93 2.18 0.11 12.88
C LEU A 93 0.93 0.90 13.30
N TYR A 94 0.98 1.53 14.48
CA TYR A 94 -0.10 2.39 14.97
C TYR A 94 -0.33 3.61 14.07
N PHE A 95 0.74 4.27 13.61
CA PHE A 95 0.63 5.48 12.78
C PHE A 95 0.52 5.22 11.27
N GLN A 96 0.79 3.99 10.80
CA GLN A 96 0.71 3.66 9.38
C GLN A 96 -0.61 4.04 8.71
N PRO A 97 -1.80 3.77 9.29
CA PRO A 97 -3.07 4.19 8.71
C PRO A 97 -3.14 5.71 8.51
N GLN A 98 -2.73 6.49 9.51
CA GLN A 98 -2.75 7.96 9.45
C GLN A 98 -1.76 8.51 8.41
N ILE A 99 -0.59 7.89 8.28
CA ILE A 99 0.41 8.25 7.26
C ILE A 99 -0.13 7.99 5.84
N ARG A 100 -0.85 6.87 5.66
CA ARG A 100 -1.40 6.46 4.34
C ARG A 100 -2.60 7.28 3.89
N THR A 101 -3.22 8.06 4.76
CA THR A 101 -4.40 8.86 4.46
C THR A 101 -4.22 10.33 4.85
N LYS A 102 -2.99 10.82 4.96
CA LYS A 102 -2.69 12.16 5.46
C LYS A 102 -3.28 13.25 4.57
N ILE A 103 -3.05 13.17 3.26
CA ILE A 103 -3.56 14.13 2.27
C ILE A 103 -5.08 14.14 2.28
N MET A 104 -5.69 12.95 2.26
CA MET A 104 -7.15 12.83 2.32
C MET A 104 -7.70 13.38 3.64
N ASN A 105 -7.10 13.07 4.79
CA ASN A 105 -7.60 13.52 6.09
C ASN A 105 -7.50 15.04 6.25
N GLU A 106 -6.34 15.61 5.94
CA GLU A 106 -6.10 17.05 6.06
C GLU A 106 -6.93 17.82 5.04
N GLY A 107 -7.02 17.32 3.80
CA GLY A 107 -7.90 17.87 2.76
C GLY A 107 -9.38 17.80 3.11
N TRP A 108 -9.85 16.70 3.70
CA TRP A 108 -11.24 16.52 4.12
C TRP A 108 -11.63 17.49 5.23
N ALA A 109 -10.75 17.66 6.23
CA ALA A 109 -10.94 18.64 7.29
C ALA A 109 -11.04 20.06 6.71
N SER A 110 -10.12 20.40 5.80
CA SER A 110 -10.11 21.68 5.09
C SER A 110 -11.36 21.91 4.23
N TYR A 111 -11.82 20.90 3.49
CA TYR A 111 -13.04 20.94 2.67
C TYR A 111 -14.26 21.25 3.54
N TRP A 112 -14.45 20.53 4.64
CA TRP A 112 -15.60 20.74 5.53
C TRP A 112 -15.49 22.04 6.31
N HIS A 113 -14.28 22.44 6.71
CA HIS A 113 -14.06 23.71 7.37
C HIS A 113 -14.54 24.87 6.49
N GLU A 114 -14.15 24.92 5.21
CA GLU A 114 -14.65 25.94 4.28
C GLU A 114 -16.14 25.76 3.98
N THR A 115 -16.59 24.55 3.69
CA THR A 115 -17.99 24.28 3.32
C THR A 115 -18.97 24.64 4.41
N LEU A 116 -18.69 24.29 5.67
CA LEU A 116 -19.57 24.60 6.80
C LEU A 116 -19.52 26.08 7.14
N PHE A 117 -18.33 26.68 7.14
CA PHE A 117 -18.14 28.08 7.53
C PHE A 117 -18.77 29.04 6.51
N MET A 118 -18.64 28.77 5.21
CA MET A 118 -19.24 29.58 4.15
C MET A 118 -20.76 29.44 4.06
N ARG A 119 -21.33 28.38 4.64
CA ARG A 119 -22.78 28.15 4.67
C ARG A 119 -23.44 28.62 5.97
N ASP A 120 -22.65 29.15 6.90
CA ASP A 120 -23.14 29.60 8.19
C ASP A 120 -23.50 31.08 8.14
N ASP A 121 -24.79 31.40 8.33
CA ASP A 121 -25.29 32.78 8.30
C ASP A 121 -24.59 33.71 9.30
N ARG A 122 -24.01 33.16 10.38
CA ARG A 122 -23.27 33.93 11.40
C ARG A 122 -21.94 34.47 10.88
N ILE A 123 -21.47 33.97 9.75
CA ILE A 123 -20.21 34.37 9.11
C ILE A 123 -20.41 35.53 8.13
N ALA A 124 -21.65 35.85 7.76
CA ALA A 124 -21.95 36.93 6.83
C ALA A 124 -21.26 38.25 7.26
N GLY A 125 -20.40 38.78 6.39
CA GLY A 125 -19.57 39.97 6.65
C GLY A 125 -18.15 39.70 7.18
N HIS A 126 -17.80 38.45 7.48
CA HIS A 126 -16.47 38.02 7.95
C HIS A 126 -15.71 37.14 6.94
N GLU A 127 -16.19 37.06 5.70
CA GLU A 127 -15.66 36.17 4.66
C GLU A 127 -14.19 36.47 4.35
N VAL A 128 -13.81 37.75 4.37
CA VAL A 128 -12.42 38.20 4.12
C VAL A 128 -11.49 37.75 5.25
N ASP A 129 -11.93 37.86 6.51
CA ASP A 129 -11.14 37.44 7.66
C ASP A 129 -10.92 35.93 7.64
N PHE A 130 -11.98 35.17 7.34
CA PHE A 130 -11.87 33.74 7.12
C PHE A 130 -10.92 33.40 5.98
N ALA A 131 -11.09 34.04 4.82
CA ALA A 131 -10.28 33.77 3.64
C ALA A 131 -8.78 33.99 3.93
N ARG A 132 -8.44 35.02 4.71
CA ARG A 132 -7.05 35.27 5.13
C ARG A 132 -6.49 34.13 5.98
N VAL A 133 -7.27 33.62 6.95
CA VAL A 133 -6.84 32.51 7.81
C VAL A 133 -6.76 31.21 7.02
N ASN A 134 -7.77 30.89 6.21
CA ASN A 134 -7.81 29.68 5.39
C ASN A 134 -6.65 29.67 4.38
N ALA A 135 -6.37 30.80 3.72
CA ALA A 135 -5.26 30.93 2.79
C ALA A 135 -3.90 30.71 3.46
N ALA A 136 -3.72 31.14 4.71
CA ALA A 136 -2.48 30.89 5.45
C ALA A 136 -2.23 29.38 5.68
N VAL A 137 -3.29 28.61 5.92
CA VAL A 137 -3.21 27.15 6.15
C VAL A 137 -3.08 26.37 4.83
N THR A 138 -3.67 26.89 3.75
CA THR A 138 -3.87 26.17 2.48
C THR A 138 -2.98 26.71 1.35
N ALA A 139 -2.04 27.60 1.69
CA ALA A 139 -1.04 28.08 0.75
C ALA A 139 -0.10 26.93 0.33
N MET A 140 0.19 26.84 -0.98
CA MET A 140 1.19 25.92 -1.49
C MET A 140 2.59 26.48 -1.25
N PRO A 141 3.50 25.72 -0.61
CA PRO A 141 4.87 26.16 -0.39
C PRO A 141 5.66 26.16 -1.70
N ARG A 142 6.78 26.90 -1.75
CA ARG A 142 7.70 26.90 -2.90
C ARG A 142 8.40 25.56 -3.12
N VAL A 143 8.58 24.79 -2.05
CA VAL A 143 9.22 23.47 -2.06
C VAL A 143 8.36 22.52 -1.23
N GLY A 144 8.10 21.33 -1.76
CA GLY A 144 7.26 20.33 -1.12
C GLY A 144 5.78 20.49 -1.48
N LEU A 145 4.93 19.82 -0.72
CA LEU A 145 3.49 19.78 -0.94
C LEU A 145 2.77 20.19 0.35
N ASN A 146 1.72 20.99 0.22
CA ASN A 146 0.77 21.20 1.30
C ASN A 146 -0.41 20.20 1.16
N PRO A 147 -0.46 19.14 2.00
CA PRO A 147 -1.57 18.18 2.02
C PRO A 147 -2.97 18.80 2.22
N TYR A 148 -3.11 19.86 3.03
CA TYR A 148 -4.37 20.59 3.20
C TYR A 148 -4.83 21.19 1.87
N ALA A 149 -3.91 21.87 1.17
CA ALA A 149 -4.20 22.52 -0.10
C ALA A 149 -4.52 21.50 -1.21
N LEU A 150 -3.70 20.45 -1.35
CA LEU A 150 -3.89 19.44 -2.38
C LEU A 150 -5.18 18.67 -2.14
N GLY A 151 -5.36 18.13 -0.94
CA GLY A 151 -6.49 17.27 -0.63
C GLY A 151 -7.82 18.01 -0.75
N MET A 152 -7.90 19.25 -0.26
CA MET A 152 -9.10 20.09 -0.37
C MET A 152 -9.46 20.34 -1.85
N ARG A 153 -8.49 20.74 -2.67
CA ARG A 153 -8.71 20.99 -4.11
C ARG A 153 -9.13 19.73 -4.86
N LEU A 154 -8.55 18.58 -4.52
CA LEU A 154 -8.98 17.30 -5.08
C LEU A 154 -10.41 16.96 -4.69
N PHE A 155 -10.82 17.15 -3.44
CA PHE A 155 -12.22 16.93 -3.06
C PHE A 155 -13.20 17.84 -3.81
N TYR A 156 -12.89 19.14 -3.97
CA TYR A 156 -13.71 20.03 -4.80
C TYR A 156 -13.79 19.58 -6.25
N PHE A 157 -12.64 19.20 -6.82
CA PHE A 157 -12.57 18.70 -8.19
C PHE A 157 -13.42 17.45 -8.37
N ILE A 158 -13.27 16.47 -7.49
CA ILE A 158 -14.00 15.20 -7.53
C ILE A 158 -15.50 15.42 -7.35
N GLU A 159 -15.91 16.24 -6.37
CA GLU A 159 -17.32 16.58 -6.15
C GLU A 159 -17.92 17.23 -7.40
N GLN A 160 -17.23 18.20 -8.00
CA GLN A 160 -17.69 18.90 -9.20
C GLN A 160 -17.77 17.95 -10.41
N ALA A 161 -16.76 17.10 -10.60
CA ALA A 161 -16.72 16.13 -11.70
C ALA A 161 -17.84 15.09 -11.56
N ALA A 162 -18.06 14.59 -10.34
CA ALA A 162 -19.14 13.66 -10.04
C ALA A 162 -20.52 14.30 -10.23
N ASN A 163 -20.73 15.56 -9.81
CA ASN A 163 -21.98 16.30 -10.05
C ASN A 163 -22.32 16.45 -11.54
N LYS A 164 -21.31 16.57 -12.40
CA LYS A 164 -21.45 16.64 -13.86
C LYS A 164 -21.60 15.26 -14.52
N GLY A 165 -21.50 14.17 -13.75
CA GLY A 165 -21.54 12.81 -14.28
C GLY A 165 -20.28 12.38 -15.04
N ARG A 166 -19.12 13.00 -14.79
CA ARG A 166 -17.86 12.73 -15.51
C ARG A 166 -17.24 11.36 -15.21
N TYR A 167 -17.80 10.60 -14.27
CA TYR A 167 -17.39 9.21 -14.04
C TYR A 167 -18.35 8.20 -14.69
N SER A 168 -19.30 8.66 -15.51
CA SER A 168 -20.22 7.81 -16.25
C SER A 168 -19.58 7.20 -17.49
N GLN A 169 -20.11 6.06 -17.94
CA GLN A 169 -19.67 5.42 -19.19
C GLN A 169 -19.82 6.34 -20.41
N GLN A 170 -20.79 7.26 -20.38
CA GLN A 170 -20.99 8.25 -21.43
C GLN A 170 -19.80 9.19 -21.53
N PHE A 171 -19.34 9.74 -20.40
CA PHE A 171 -18.15 10.61 -20.39
C PHE A 171 -16.88 9.87 -20.79
N LEU A 172 -16.70 8.64 -20.29
CA LEU A 172 -15.52 7.82 -20.61
C LEU A 172 -15.44 7.47 -22.10
N GLY A 173 -16.58 7.41 -22.80
CA GLY A 173 -16.64 7.20 -24.24
C GLY A 173 -16.33 8.45 -25.09
N LEU A 174 -16.25 9.65 -24.50
CA LEU A 174 -15.97 10.88 -25.23
C LEU A 174 -14.46 11.05 -25.45
N LEU A 175 -14.06 11.14 -26.72
CA LEU A 175 -12.68 11.41 -27.14
C LEU A 175 -12.42 12.89 -27.44
N ASP A 176 -13.46 13.64 -27.79
CA ASP A 176 -13.35 15.04 -28.17
C ASP A 176 -13.21 15.97 -26.94
N ARG A 177 -12.24 16.88 -26.97
CA ARG A 177 -11.91 17.77 -25.85
C ARG A 177 -13.03 18.78 -25.57
N GLU A 178 -13.63 19.36 -26.59
CA GLU A 178 -14.68 20.37 -26.42
C GLU A 178 -15.94 19.73 -25.83
N GLN A 179 -16.31 18.54 -26.32
CA GLN A 179 -17.41 17.76 -25.78
C GLN A 179 -17.18 17.36 -24.31
N ARG A 180 -15.96 16.95 -23.93
CA ARG A 180 -15.62 16.63 -22.52
C ARG A 180 -15.71 17.86 -21.62
N GLN A 181 -15.29 19.02 -22.11
CA GLN A 181 -15.38 20.27 -21.33
C GLN A 181 -16.84 20.69 -21.11
N ALA A 182 -17.67 20.61 -22.15
CA ALA A 182 -19.08 20.96 -22.11
C ALA A 182 -19.98 19.89 -21.45
N PHE A 183 -19.44 18.71 -21.14
CA PHE A 183 -20.22 17.61 -20.57
C PHE A 183 -20.75 17.94 -19.17
N ASP A 184 -22.08 17.89 -19.04
CA ASP A 184 -22.80 18.03 -17.78
C ASP A 184 -24.12 17.26 -17.84
N LEU A 185 -24.24 16.20 -17.04
CA LEU A 185 -25.48 15.44 -16.85
C LEU A 185 -26.32 15.95 -15.68
N GLY A 186 -25.81 16.88 -14.86
CA GLY A 186 -26.50 17.38 -13.67
C GLY A 186 -26.94 16.29 -12.70
N THR A 187 -26.12 15.26 -12.49
CA THR A 187 -26.49 14.11 -11.65
C THR A 187 -26.67 14.48 -10.18
N GLY A 188 -25.96 15.51 -9.71
CA GLY A 188 -26.02 15.95 -8.31
C GLY A 188 -25.43 14.94 -7.31
N THR A 189 -24.70 13.93 -7.79
CA THR A 189 -24.17 12.81 -6.99
C THR A 189 -22.81 13.11 -6.35
N GLY A 190 -22.37 14.37 -6.35
CA GLY A 190 -21.02 14.76 -5.96
C GLY A 190 -20.69 14.47 -4.51
N GLN A 191 -21.61 14.76 -3.59
CA GLN A 191 -21.41 14.51 -2.16
C GLN A 191 -21.26 13.02 -1.87
N ASP A 192 -22.21 12.20 -2.31
CA ASP A 192 -22.15 10.75 -2.10
C ASP A 192 -20.85 10.15 -2.64
N TYR A 193 -20.36 10.67 -3.78
CA TYR A 193 -19.12 10.22 -4.38
C TYR A 193 -17.88 10.56 -3.55
N ILE A 194 -17.76 11.78 -3.01
CA ILE A 194 -16.61 12.12 -2.15
C ILE A 194 -16.62 11.36 -0.83
N PHE A 195 -17.80 11.01 -0.30
CA PHE A 195 -17.93 10.11 0.86
C PHE A 195 -17.44 8.70 0.52
N ALA A 196 -17.85 8.15 -0.62
CA ALA A 196 -17.38 6.84 -1.08
C ALA A 196 -15.86 6.83 -1.30
N VAL A 197 -15.29 7.89 -1.89
CA VAL A 197 -13.83 8.07 -2.01
C VAL A 197 -13.16 8.07 -0.65
N ARG A 198 -13.71 8.81 0.33
CA ARG A 198 -13.16 8.92 1.67
C ARG A 198 -13.15 7.60 2.43
N GLU A 199 -14.16 6.76 2.23
CA GLU A 199 -14.32 5.46 2.87
C GLU A 199 -13.37 4.41 2.28
N ASN A 200 -13.17 4.42 0.96
CA ASN A 200 -12.55 3.30 0.25
C ASN A 200 -11.10 3.53 -0.19
N LEU A 201 -10.64 4.78 -0.27
CA LEU A 201 -9.30 5.09 -0.80
C LEU A 201 -8.28 5.45 0.29
N ASN A 202 -7.00 5.29 -0.08
CA ASN A 202 -5.85 5.85 0.62
C ASN A 202 -5.20 6.94 -0.27
N ASP A 203 -4.24 7.68 0.28
CA ASP A 203 -3.59 8.80 -0.43
C ASP A 203 -2.98 8.39 -1.78
N PHE A 204 -2.41 7.18 -1.88
CA PHE A 204 -1.83 6.71 -3.13
C PHE A 204 -2.90 6.58 -4.23
N LEU A 205 -4.00 5.88 -3.95
CA LEU A 205 -5.10 5.72 -4.90
C LEU A 205 -5.81 7.07 -5.17
N PHE A 206 -5.96 7.89 -4.14
CA PHE A 206 -6.59 9.21 -4.24
C PHE A 206 -5.82 10.13 -5.20
N VAL A 207 -4.51 10.22 -5.04
CA VAL A 207 -3.64 11.02 -5.91
C VAL A 207 -3.57 10.41 -7.31
N GLN A 208 -3.38 9.08 -7.42
CA GLN A 208 -3.23 8.42 -8.71
C GLN A 208 -4.48 8.53 -9.59
N ASN A 209 -5.68 8.41 -8.99
CA ASN A 209 -6.91 8.35 -9.74
C ASN A 209 -7.45 9.73 -10.15
N PHE A 210 -7.11 10.79 -9.40
CA PHE A 210 -7.78 12.09 -9.54
C PHE A 210 -6.85 13.26 -9.87
N ILE A 211 -5.53 13.04 -9.90
CA ILE A 211 -4.63 14.02 -10.52
C ILE A 211 -4.62 13.78 -12.02
N GLU A 212 -5.30 14.67 -12.74
CA GLU A 212 -5.34 14.71 -14.20
C GLU A 212 -4.31 15.75 -14.73
N GLN A 213 -3.78 15.53 -15.94
CA GLN A 213 -2.81 16.42 -16.58
C GLN A 213 -3.43 17.48 -17.52
N ASP A 214 -4.75 17.47 -17.69
CA ASP A 214 -5.47 18.28 -18.68
C ASP A 214 -5.61 19.78 -18.35
#